data_AF-A1TQW5-F1
#
_entry.id   AF-A1TQW5-F1
#
_cell.length_a   1.000
_cell.length_b   1.000
_cell.length_c   1.000
_cell.angle_alpha   90.00
_cell.angle_beta   90.00
_cell.angle_gamma   90.00
#
_symmetry.space_group_name_H-M   'P 1'
#
loop_
_entity.id
_entity.type
_entity.pdbx_description
1 polymer ?
#
loop_
_entity_poly.entity_id
_entity_poly.type
_entity_poly.pdbx_seq_one_letter_code
_entity_poly.pdbx_strand_id
1 'polypeptide(L)'
;MRYQYDRPLHRSEVVVCAAFPADGSREQLRNKLFENSDKYGFSLSTCLLGEGGQPPPRDVRHSLAIIVADRPFDTTVEPVIARHLESYMQVSIALAYRDEAEMLSIRDTIEAAKVRYADRVNFLRPDRFDASRAWVSDQKIADNSVCDSVRIKYVAERQPGSVELTPRERRFFEQASRMFDEHHLYHRSASDGYFLVRRGGGFLITATKTYKDGLDLRRISWVTGYDRARNAIRYVGDFLPSSDAVEAAVLLERRADVTAVIHTHASDRWTRNAAYAEWCRVPEMPYGEPALGDVLSEQITAEGEGFVIMEEHGEVFWGRGPAADTRLLDFLARCCERSGPRKQDGLPREAP
;
A
#
# COMPACT_ATOMS: atom_id res chain seq x y z
N MET A 1 1.99 0.05 -20.65
CA MET A 1 0.87 -0.67 -20.04
C MET A 1 1.33 -1.14 -18.66
N ARG A 2 0.63 -0.78 -17.56
CA ARG A 2 1.01 -1.22 -16.20
C ARG A 2 0.78 -2.73 -16.07
N TYR A 3 1.69 -3.45 -15.41
CA TYR A 3 1.52 -4.86 -15.11
C TYR A 3 0.23 -5.10 -14.30
N GLN A 4 -0.54 -6.14 -14.66
CA GLN A 4 -1.90 -6.35 -14.15
C GLN A 4 -1.98 -7.29 -12.94
N TYR A 5 -0.86 -7.90 -12.55
CA TYR A 5 -0.78 -8.85 -11.43
C TYR A 5 -1.72 -10.04 -11.57
N ASP A 6 -1.79 -10.58 -12.78
CA ASP A 6 -2.43 -11.87 -13.10
C ASP A 6 -1.60 -13.08 -12.64
N ARG A 7 -0.30 -12.89 -12.37
CA ARG A 7 0.63 -13.87 -11.80
C ARG A 7 1.78 -13.19 -11.03
N PRO A 8 2.61 -13.94 -10.29
CA PRO A 8 3.87 -13.39 -9.79
C PRO A 8 4.82 -13.04 -10.93
N LEU A 9 5.61 -11.99 -10.76
CA LEU A 9 6.66 -11.60 -11.70
C LEU A 9 7.93 -12.44 -11.45
N HIS A 10 8.62 -12.82 -12.52
CA HIS A 10 9.94 -13.45 -12.42
C HIS A 10 11.03 -12.39 -12.20
N ARG A 11 12.18 -12.78 -11.63
CA ARG A 11 13.30 -11.86 -11.35
C ARG A 11 13.80 -11.07 -12.56
N SER A 12 13.78 -11.70 -13.74
CA SER A 12 14.16 -11.04 -15.00
C SER A 12 13.12 -10.04 -15.51
N GLU A 13 11.90 -10.08 -15.00
CA GLU A 13 10.81 -9.21 -15.44
C GLU A 13 10.69 -7.93 -14.60
N VAL A 14 11.51 -7.79 -13.54
CA VAL A 14 11.48 -6.66 -12.61
C VAL A 14 12.87 -6.07 -12.43
N VAL A 15 12.97 -4.77 -12.71
CA VAL A 15 14.21 -4.00 -12.52
C VAL A 15 13.95 -2.85 -11.57
N VAL A 16 14.81 -2.75 -10.55
CA VAL A 16 14.88 -1.63 -9.62
C VAL A 16 16.22 -0.92 -9.81
N CYS A 17 16.20 0.40 -9.92
CA CYS A 17 17.42 1.21 -9.87
C CYS A 17 17.35 2.16 -8.68
N ALA A 18 18.40 2.22 -7.86
CA ALA A 18 18.46 3.13 -6.73
C ALA A 18 19.54 4.20 -6.94
N ALA A 19 19.11 5.47 -6.96
CA ALA A 19 19.97 6.64 -7.10
C ALA A 19 20.26 7.25 -5.72
N PHE A 20 21.54 7.42 -5.38
CA PHE A 20 22.00 7.87 -4.06
C PHE A 20 22.85 9.13 -4.13
N PRO A 21 22.91 9.95 -3.05
CA PRO A 21 23.91 11.00 -2.94
C PRO A 21 25.34 10.45 -3.05
N ALA A 22 26.27 11.27 -3.54
CA ALA A 22 27.67 10.86 -3.76
C ALA A 22 28.51 10.77 -2.48
N ASP A 23 27.97 11.15 -1.33
CA ASP A 23 28.66 11.24 -0.04
C ASP A 23 28.83 9.90 0.70
N GLY A 24 28.22 8.82 0.18
CA GLY A 24 28.29 7.48 0.78
C GLY A 24 27.43 7.29 2.04
N SER A 25 26.63 8.29 2.43
CA SER A 25 25.85 8.28 3.68
C SER A 25 24.78 7.17 3.79
N ARG A 26 24.48 6.49 2.68
CA ARG A 26 23.41 5.49 2.55
C ARG A 26 23.92 4.06 2.26
N GLU A 27 25.11 3.70 2.75
CA GLU A 27 25.66 2.35 2.55
C GLU A 27 24.78 1.25 3.18
N GLN A 28 24.27 1.46 4.39
CA GLN A 28 23.38 0.49 5.04
C GLN A 28 22.10 0.24 4.23
N LEU A 29 21.46 1.31 3.76
CA LEU A 29 20.32 1.21 2.85
C LEU A 29 20.67 0.43 1.58
N ARG A 30 21.82 0.72 0.96
CA ARG A 30 22.28 0.02 -0.24
C ARG A 30 22.35 -1.49 0.00
N ASN A 31 22.95 -1.91 1.11
CA ASN A 31 23.04 -3.33 1.47
C ASN A 31 21.64 -3.97 1.65
N LYS A 32 20.74 -3.28 2.36
CA LYS A 32 19.35 -3.74 2.52
C LYS A 32 18.60 -3.88 1.20
N LEU A 33 18.84 -2.99 0.22
CA LEU A 33 18.22 -3.10 -1.09
C LEU A 33 18.72 -4.35 -1.84
N PHE A 34 20.02 -4.67 -1.77
CA PHE A 34 20.55 -5.90 -2.35
C PHE A 34 19.99 -7.15 -1.66
N GLU A 35 19.90 -7.15 -0.32
CA GLU A 35 19.26 -8.23 0.43
C GLU A 35 17.80 -8.44 -0.01
N ASN A 36 17.03 -7.35 -0.19
CA ASN A 36 15.65 -7.43 -0.68
C ASN A 36 15.57 -7.91 -2.13
N SER A 37 16.50 -7.50 -2.99
CA SER A 37 16.61 -7.95 -4.39
C SER A 37 16.79 -9.46 -4.47
N ASP A 38 17.66 -10.02 -3.63
CA ASP A 38 17.90 -11.46 -3.57
C ASP A 38 16.75 -12.22 -2.92
N LYS A 39 16.21 -11.70 -1.82
CA LYS A 39 15.11 -12.34 -1.09
C LYS A 39 13.82 -12.40 -1.90
N TYR A 40 13.44 -11.29 -2.55
CA TYR A 40 12.13 -11.15 -3.20
C TYR A 40 12.18 -11.26 -4.72
N GLY A 41 13.37 -11.40 -5.32
CA GLY A 41 13.52 -11.77 -6.72
C GLY A 41 13.24 -10.62 -7.68
N PHE A 42 14.04 -9.56 -7.63
CA PHE A 42 14.13 -8.55 -8.69
C PHE A 42 15.59 -8.23 -8.99
N SER A 43 15.86 -7.61 -10.14
CA SER A 43 17.21 -7.14 -10.48
C SER A 43 17.43 -5.74 -9.92
N LEU A 44 18.56 -5.49 -9.24
CA LEU A 44 18.89 -4.20 -8.66
C LEU A 44 20.17 -3.62 -9.28
N SER A 45 20.12 -2.34 -9.65
CA SER A 45 21.29 -1.52 -9.96
C SER A 45 21.32 -0.27 -9.08
N THR A 46 22.50 0.34 -8.95
CA THR A 46 22.66 1.62 -8.23
C THR A 46 23.41 2.62 -9.09
N CYS A 47 23.13 3.91 -8.90
CA CYS A 47 23.83 5.01 -9.55
C CYS A 47 23.93 6.22 -8.62
N LEU A 48 24.70 7.23 -9.02
CA LEU A 48 24.73 8.50 -8.30
C LEU A 48 23.49 9.35 -8.64
N LEU A 49 23.06 10.17 -7.69
CA LEU A 49 21.96 11.08 -7.87
C LEU A 49 22.29 12.08 -8.99
N GLY A 50 21.43 12.11 -10.02
CA GLY A 50 21.64 12.91 -11.22
C GLY A 50 22.25 12.11 -12.38
N GLU A 51 22.84 10.95 -12.14
CA GLU A 51 23.11 9.99 -13.22
C GLU A 51 21.78 9.29 -13.53
N GLY A 52 21.23 9.50 -14.74
CA GLY A 52 20.07 8.72 -15.18
C GLY A 52 20.50 7.26 -15.23
N GLY A 53 19.92 6.42 -14.37
CA GLY A 53 20.26 5.00 -14.27
C GLY A 53 20.22 4.29 -15.63
N GLN A 54 20.85 3.12 -15.71
CA GLN A 54 20.82 2.34 -16.95
C GLN A 54 19.37 1.95 -17.30
N PRO A 55 18.90 2.26 -18.53
CA PRO A 55 17.53 1.96 -18.91
C PRO A 55 17.25 0.46 -18.78
N PRO A 56 16.08 0.06 -18.28
CA PRO A 56 15.74 -1.35 -18.14
C PRO A 56 15.71 -2.06 -19.51
N PRO A 57 16.05 -3.36 -19.56
CA PRO A 57 15.87 -4.17 -20.77
C PRO A 57 14.43 -4.14 -21.32
N ARG A 58 14.27 -4.37 -22.62
CA ARG A 58 12.97 -4.25 -23.32
C ARG A 58 11.92 -5.27 -22.87
N ASP A 59 12.34 -6.41 -22.32
CA ASP A 59 11.50 -7.51 -21.86
C ASP A 59 11.02 -7.34 -20.41
N VAL A 60 11.50 -6.31 -19.70
CA VAL A 60 11.05 -5.98 -18.35
C VAL A 60 9.56 -5.62 -18.35
N ARG A 61 8.80 -6.27 -17.46
CA ARG A 61 7.37 -6.04 -17.28
C ARG A 61 7.09 -4.94 -16.27
N HIS A 62 8.01 -4.70 -15.34
CA HIS A 62 7.89 -3.68 -14.32
C HIS A 62 9.23 -3.06 -13.97
N SER A 63 9.31 -1.73 -13.93
CA SER A 63 10.55 -1.03 -13.60
C SER A 63 10.32 0.13 -12.63
N LEU A 64 11.16 0.18 -11.61
CA LEU A 64 11.10 1.15 -10.52
C LEU A 64 12.44 1.87 -10.39
N ALA A 65 12.40 3.20 -10.28
CA ALA A 65 13.53 3.98 -9.78
C ALA A 65 13.28 4.44 -8.35
N ILE A 66 14.24 4.25 -7.46
CA ILE A 66 14.24 4.76 -6.09
C ILE A 66 15.23 5.92 -6.04
N ILE A 67 14.75 7.11 -5.74
CA ILE A 67 15.57 8.31 -5.66
C ILE A 67 15.71 8.70 -4.20
N VAL A 68 16.94 8.68 -3.67
CA VAL A 68 17.24 9.16 -2.31
C VAL A 68 17.89 10.53 -2.45
N ALA A 69 17.10 11.59 -2.25
CA ALA A 69 17.57 12.97 -2.47
C ALA A 69 18.10 13.63 -1.19
N ASP A 70 17.62 13.20 -0.02
CA ASP A 70 18.02 13.72 1.31
C ASP A 70 17.95 15.24 1.46
N ARG A 71 17.06 15.87 0.69
CA ARG A 71 16.75 17.30 0.70
C ARG A 71 15.27 17.52 0.36
N PRO A 72 14.73 18.74 0.59
CA PRO A 72 13.34 19.03 0.30
C PRO A 72 13.02 18.91 -1.20
N PHE A 73 11.74 18.76 -1.53
CA PHE A 73 11.30 18.82 -2.93
C PHE A 73 11.41 20.26 -3.45
N ASP A 74 12.19 20.45 -4.52
CA ASP A 74 12.42 21.75 -5.15
C ASP A 74 12.60 21.62 -6.67
N THR A 75 12.87 22.75 -7.33
CA THR A 75 13.09 22.83 -8.79
C THR A 75 14.32 22.07 -9.29
N THR A 76 15.21 21.64 -8.39
CA THR A 76 16.41 20.86 -8.73
C THR A 76 16.19 19.35 -8.59
N VAL A 77 15.21 18.93 -7.78
CA VAL A 77 14.81 17.52 -7.63
C VAL A 77 13.89 17.08 -8.76
N GLU A 78 12.97 17.94 -9.19
CA GLU A 78 11.99 17.61 -10.22
C GLU A 78 12.62 17.11 -11.56
N PRO A 79 13.68 17.73 -12.11
CA PRO A 79 14.34 17.23 -13.31
C PRO A 79 14.94 15.83 -13.14
N VAL A 80 15.34 15.45 -11.93
CA VAL A 80 15.85 14.10 -11.64
C VAL A 80 14.74 13.06 -11.72
N ILE A 81 13.54 13.38 -11.20
CA ILE A 81 12.35 12.53 -11.31
C ILE A 81 11.98 12.36 -12.78
N ALA A 82 11.86 13.47 -13.53
CA ALA A 82 11.48 13.45 -14.94
C ALA A 82 12.42 12.56 -15.77
N ARG A 83 13.74 12.71 -15.59
CA ARG A 83 14.76 11.88 -16.25
C ARG A 83 14.58 10.38 -15.98
N HIS A 84 14.30 9.99 -14.74
CA HIS A 84 14.06 8.59 -14.43
C HIS A 84 12.74 8.09 -15.04
N LEU A 85 11.69 8.92 -15.10
CA LEU A 85 10.42 8.54 -15.74
C LEU A 85 10.52 8.35 -17.26
N GLU A 86 11.60 8.80 -17.91
CA GLU A 86 11.88 8.47 -19.32
C GLU A 86 12.22 6.99 -19.52
N SER A 87 12.82 6.35 -18.50
CA SER A 87 13.30 4.96 -18.58
C SER A 87 12.53 3.99 -17.68
N TYR A 88 11.99 4.46 -16.56
CA TYR A 88 11.34 3.63 -15.55
C TYR A 88 9.83 3.87 -15.53
N MET A 89 9.05 2.80 -15.30
CA MET A 89 7.59 2.90 -15.25
C MET A 89 7.13 3.74 -14.05
N GLN A 90 7.82 3.60 -12.92
CA GLN A 90 7.52 4.28 -11.66
C GLN A 90 8.78 4.83 -11.00
N VAL A 91 8.59 5.86 -10.18
CA VAL A 91 9.61 6.46 -9.31
C VAL A 91 9.09 6.47 -7.88
N SER A 92 9.89 6.04 -6.92
CA SER A 92 9.68 6.29 -5.50
C SER A 92 10.77 7.24 -5.01
N ILE A 93 10.41 8.36 -4.38
CA ILE A 93 11.36 9.37 -3.95
C ILE A 93 11.34 9.56 -2.44
N ALA A 94 12.52 9.47 -1.83
CA ALA A 94 12.78 9.78 -0.44
C ALA A 94 13.40 11.17 -0.32
N LEU A 95 12.73 12.02 0.45
CA LEU A 95 13.10 13.40 0.71
C LEU A 95 13.47 13.56 2.20
N ALA A 96 14.21 14.61 2.51
CA ALA A 96 14.42 15.02 3.89
C ALA A 96 14.16 16.53 4.02
N TYR A 97 13.69 16.94 5.19
CA TYR A 97 13.32 18.29 5.51
C TYR A 97 14.01 18.69 6.80
N ARG A 98 14.16 19.99 7.02
CA ARG A 98 14.67 20.56 8.27
C ARG A 98 13.73 20.28 9.43
N ASP A 99 12.44 20.28 9.22
CA ASP A 99 11.46 20.05 10.28
C ASP A 99 10.09 19.66 9.69
N GLU A 100 9.14 19.32 10.56
CA GLU A 100 7.78 18.99 10.15
C GLU A 100 7.08 20.19 9.47
N ALA A 101 7.38 21.41 9.89
CA ALA A 101 6.75 22.61 9.32
C ALA A 101 7.17 22.83 7.86
N GLU A 102 8.44 22.62 7.51
CA GLU A 102 8.94 22.65 6.13
C GLU A 102 8.33 21.52 5.30
N MET A 103 8.23 20.31 5.85
CA MET A 103 7.56 19.20 5.17
C MET A 103 6.09 19.57 4.83
N LEU A 104 5.38 20.17 5.78
CA LEU A 104 3.99 20.58 5.60
C LEU A 104 3.84 21.76 4.63
N SER A 105 4.79 22.70 4.59
CA SER A 105 4.72 23.87 3.69
C SER A 105 4.91 23.52 2.21
N ILE A 106 5.62 22.43 1.91
CA ILE A 106 5.86 21.95 0.53
C ILE A 106 4.77 20.97 0.05
N ARG A 107 3.83 20.59 0.93
CA ARG A 107 2.80 19.59 0.65
C ARG A 107 2.01 19.87 -0.63
N ASP A 108 1.51 21.08 -0.82
CA ASP A 108 0.70 21.43 -2.01
C ASP A 108 1.51 21.31 -3.30
N THR A 109 2.82 21.61 -3.24
CA THR A 109 3.74 21.45 -4.36
C THR A 109 3.92 19.98 -4.71
N ILE A 110 4.04 19.10 -3.71
CA ILE A 110 4.09 17.64 -3.89
C ILE A 110 2.78 17.10 -4.47
N GLU A 111 1.63 17.54 -3.96
CA GLU A 111 0.33 17.10 -4.49
C GLU A 111 0.14 17.52 -5.94
N ALA A 112 0.51 18.75 -6.31
CA ALA A 112 0.50 19.19 -7.70
C ALA A 112 1.44 18.34 -8.59
N ALA A 113 2.61 17.94 -8.07
CA ALA A 113 3.53 17.06 -8.78
C ALA A 113 2.95 15.65 -8.95
N LYS A 114 2.27 15.08 -7.95
CA LYS A 114 1.60 13.77 -8.06
C LYS A 114 0.58 13.75 -9.18
N VAL A 115 -0.27 14.79 -9.26
CA VAL A 115 -1.26 14.94 -10.33
C VAL A 115 -0.56 15.00 -11.69
N ARG A 116 0.49 15.83 -11.82
CA ARG A 116 1.28 15.98 -13.05
C ARG A 116 1.85 14.65 -13.55
N TYR A 117 2.23 13.76 -12.65
CA TYR A 117 2.84 12.46 -13.00
C TYR A 117 1.85 11.28 -13.01
N ALA A 118 0.55 11.49 -12.89
CA ALA A 118 -0.49 10.46 -13.02
C ALA A 118 -0.19 9.16 -12.23
N ASP A 119 0.11 9.30 -10.94
CA ASP A 119 0.46 8.20 -10.03
C ASP A 119 1.70 7.39 -10.44
N ARG A 120 2.61 7.96 -11.24
CA ARG A 120 3.91 7.33 -11.55
C ARG A 120 4.98 7.67 -10.52
N VAL A 121 4.73 8.64 -9.64
CA VAL A 121 5.66 9.06 -8.60
C VAL A 121 5.06 8.84 -7.22
N ASN A 122 5.74 8.03 -6.43
CA ASN A 122 5.43 7.82 -5.02
C ASN A 122 6.37 8.67 -4.15
N PHE A 123 5.82 9.73 -3.56
CA PHE A 123 6.54 10.56 -2.60
C PHE A 123 6.51 9.90 -1.23
N LEU A 124 7.65 9.39 -0.78
CA LEU A 124 7.77 8.77 0.53
C LEU A 124 7.73 9.86 1.60
N ARG A 125 6.69 9.81 2.43
CA ARG A 125 6.56 10.71 3.58
C ARG A 125 7.58 10.34 4.67
N PRO A 126 8.25 11.32 5.30
CA PRO A 126 9.04 11.09 6.50
C PRO A 126 8.32 10.29 7.59
N ASP A 127 9.03 9.34 8.19
CA ASP A 127 8.60 8.49 9.31
C ASP A 127 9.55 8.62 10.52
N ARG A 128 10.56 9.49 10.41
CA ARG A 128 11.52 9.80 11.47
C ARG A 128 11.63 11.31 11.61
N PHE A 129 11.62 11.76 12.86
CA PHE A 129 11.58 13.17 13.24
C PHE A 129 12.49 13.40 14.44
N ASP A 130 13.29 14.45 14.37
CA ASP A 130 13.97 15.05 15.53
C ASP A 130 13.80 16.58 15.50
N ALA A 131 14.42 17.30 16.44
CA ALA A 131 14.29 18.75 16.56
C ALA A 131 14.82 19.54 15.35
N SER A 132 15.58 18.90 14.46
CA SER A 132 16.35 19.50 13.37
C SER A 132 16.18 18.82 12.02
N ARG A 133 15.38 17.73 11.96
CA ARG A 133 15.20 16.96 10.74
C ARG A 133 13.91 16.15 10.73
N ALA A 134 13.29 16.06 9.57
CA ALA A 134 12.30 15.04 9.22
C ALA A 134 12.81 14.26 7.99
N TRP A 135 12.87 12.94 8.05
CA TRP A 135 13.40 12.14 6.95
C TRP A 135 12.70 10.79 6.80
N VAL A 136 12.87 10.17 5.63
CA VAL A 136 12.43 8.81 5.35
C VAL A 136 13.50 7.83 5.85
N SER A 137 13.12 6.87 6.69
CA SER A 137 14.04 5.85 7.20
C SER A 137 14.52 4.90 6.11
N ASP A 138 15.71 4.33 6.31
CA ASP A 138 16.24 3.28 5.44
C ASP A 138 15.29 2.09 5.34
N GLN A 139 14.62 1.75 6.45
CA GLN A 139 13.68 0.63 6.48
C GLN A 139 12.49 0.90 5.55
N LYS A 140 11.88 2.08 5.63
CA LYS A 140 10.77 2.47 4.76
C LYS A 140 11.16 2.52 3.28
N ILE A 141 12.39 2.97 2.96
CA ILE A 141 12.88 2.95 1.57
C ILE A 141 13.09 1.51 1.09
N ALA A 142 13.72 0.67 1.92
CA ALA A 142 13.94 -0.72 1.61
C ALA A 142 12.63 -1.49 1.41
N ASP A 143 11.64 -1.26 2.26
CA ASP A 143 10.32 -1.89 2.12
C ASP A 143 9.64 -1.44 0.82
N ASN A 144 9.64 -0.14 0.50
CA ASN A 144 9.07 0.35 -0.77
C ASN A 144 9.75 -0.23 -2.01
N SER A 145 11.03 -0.62 -1.93
CA SER A 145 11.69 -1.33 -3.04
C SER A 145 11.00 -2.64 -3.38
N VAL A 146 10.34 -3.28 -2.42
CA VAL A 146 9.52 -4.49 -2.63
C VAL A 146 8.07 -4.09 -2.94
N CYS A 147 7.49 -3.13 -2.21
CA CYS A 147 6.08 -2.71 -2.34
C CYS A 147 5.71 -2.27 -3.76
N ASP A 148 6.62 -1.52 -4.37
CA ASP A 148 6.45 -0.88 -5.66
C ASP A 148 7.21 -1.62 -6.77
N SER A 149 7.77 -2.82 -6.51
CA SER A 149 8.37 -3.68 -7.52
C SER A 149 7.61 -5.00 -7.69
N VAL A 150 7.98 -6.06 -6.97
CA VAL A 150 7.38 -7.39 -7.02
C VAL A 150 6.08 -7.48 -6.22
N ARG A 151 5.95 -6.66 -5.17
CA ARG A 151 4.77 -6.43 -4.32
C ARG A 151 4.23 -7.62 -3.52
N ILE A 152 4.26 -8.83 -4.09
CA ILE A 152 3.81 -10.07 -3.46
C ILE A 152 4.98 -10.71 -2.71
N LYS A 153 4.81 -10.92 -1.41
CA LYS A 153 5.81 -11.53 -0.51
C LYS A 153 5.51 -12.99 -0.16
N TYR A 154 4.41 -13.53 -0.67
CA TYR A 154 3.97 -14.90 -0.46
C TYR A 154 4.09 -15.75 -1.73
N VAL A 155 4.13 -17.06 -1.56
CA VAL A 155 4.03 -18.01 -2.67
C VAL A 155 2.57 -18.09 -3.13
N ALA A 156 2.29 -17.71 -4.37
CA ALA A 156 0.94 -17.70 -4.92
C ALA A 156 0.61 -19.02 -5.63
N GLU A 157 -0.37 -19.76 -5.12
CA GLU A 157 -0.81 -21.06 -5.65
C GLU A 157 -2.22 -20.94 -6.24
N ARG A 158 -2.31 -20.59 -7.53
CA ARG A 158 -3.59 -20.48 -8.23
C ARG A 158 -4.22 -21.86 -8.42
N GLN A 159 -5.49 -21.99 -8.05
CA GLN A 159 -6.34 -23.13 -8.29
C GLN A 159 -7.24 -22.88 -9.51
N PRO A 160 -7.61 -23.93 -10.28
CA PRO A 160 -8.52 -23.78 -11.41
C PRO A 160 -9.91 -23.37 -10.95
N GLY A 161 -10.57 -22.50 -11.72
CA GLY A 161 -11.95 -22.06 -11.48
C GLY A 161 -12.15 -20.56 -11.74
N SER A 162 -13.40 -20.11 -11.63
CA SER A 162 -13.79 -18.69 -11.63
C SER A 162 -14.38 -18.29 -10.28
N VAL A 163 -14.32 -16.99 -9.98
CA VAL A 163 -14.97 -16.42 -8.79
C VAL A 163 -16.34 -15.89 -9.18
N GLU A 164 -17.39 -16.63 -8.80
CA GLU A 164 -18.77 -16.15 -8.91
C GLU A 164 -19.20 -15.49 -7.60
N LEU A 165 -19.63 -14.23 -7.65
CA LEU A 165 -20.11 -13.48 -6.49
C LEU A 165 -21.62 -13.67 -6.32
N THR A 166 -22.05 -13.96 -5.09
CA THR A 166 -23.48 -13.90 -4.75
C THR A 166 -23.99 -12.45 -4.80
N PRO A 167 -25.30 -12.21 -4.91
CA PRO A 167 -25.86 -10.86 -4.88
C PRO A 167 -25.48 -10.06 -3.63
N ARG A 168 -25.28 -10.74 -2.49
CA ARG A 168 -24.88 -10.11 -1.24
C ARG A 168 -23.42 -9.65 -1.27
N GLU A 169 -22.51 -10.52 -1.65
CA GLU A 169 -21.07 -10.20 -1.72
C GLU A 169 -20.81 -9.10 -2.76
N ARG A 170 -21.47 -9.18 -3.92
CA ARG A 170 -21.43 -8.13 -4.94
C ARG A 170 -21.79 -6.76 -4.36
N ARG A 171 -22.93 -6.67 -3.65
CA ARG A 171 -23.36 -5.41 -3.02
C ARG A 171 -22.36 -4.88 -2.02
N PHE A 172 -21.74 -5.74 -1.21
CA PHE A 172 -20.70 -5.32 -0.27
C PHE A 172 -19.53 -4.65 -0.99
N PHE A 173 -18.97 -5.30 -2.02
CA PHE A 173 -17.82 -4.75 -2.76
C PHE A 173 -18.18 -3.45 -3.48
N GLU A 174 -19.37 -3.36 -4.09
CA GLU A 174 -19.84 -2.14 -4.76
C GLU A 174 -20.11 -0.98 -3.78
N GLN A 175 -20.64 -1.27 -2.59
CA GLN A 175 -20.85 -0.26 -1.55
C GLN A 175 -19.54 0.20 -0.92
N ALA A 176 -18.64 -0.75 -0.59
CA ALA A 176 -17.32 -0.43 -0.09
C ALA A 176 -16.54 0.44 -1.09
N SER A 177 -16.59 0.09 -2.38
CA SER A 177 -16.00 0.87 -3.48
C SER A 177 -16.52 2.32 -3.52
N ARG A 178 -17.84 2.51 -3.48
CA ARG A 178 -18.44 3.85 -3.46
C ARG A 178 -17.97 4.66 -2.26
N MET A 179 -18.05 4.10 -1.05
CA MET A 179 -17.61 4.80 0.15
C MET A 179 -16.12 5.13 0.13
N PHE A 180 -15.30 4.22 -0.42
CA PHE A 180 -13.86 4.40 -0.53
C PHE A 180 -13.49 5.58 -1.43
N ASP A 181 -14.24 5.77 -2.52
CA ASP A 181 -14.09 6.91 -3.42
C ASP A 181 -14.68 8.20 -2.83
N GLU A 182 -15.95 8.17 -2.41
CA GLU A 182 -16.69 9.31 -1.84
C GLU A 182 -15.95 9.96 -0.67
N HIS A 183 -15.30 9.14 0.16
CA HIS A 183 -14.55 9.61 1.33
C HIS A 183 -13.04 9.63 1.14
N HIS A 184 -12.54 9.32 -0.06
CA HIS A 184 -11.11 9.29 -0.39
C HIS A 184 -10.29 8.50 0.65
N LEU A 185 -10.64 7.24 0.87
CA LEU A 185 -10.08 6.39 1.94
C LEU A 185 -8.70 5.79 1.60
N TYR A 186 -7.89 6.53 0.86
CA TYR A 186 -6.57 6.16 0.38
C TYR A 186 -5.58 7.33 0.51
N HIS A 187 -4.28 7.03 0.43
CA HIS A 187 -3.23 8.04 0.57
C HIS A 187 -2.53 8.32 -0.76
N ARG A 188 -2.08 7.26 -1.44
CA ARG A 188 -1.28 7.35 -2.67
C ARG A 188 -2.13 7.18 -3.90
N SER A 189 -3.03 6.21 -3.87
CA SER A 189 -3.82 5.79 -5.03
C SER A 189 -5.08 5.08 -4.55
N ALA A 190 -6.17 5.16 -5.31
CA ALA A 190 -7.37 4.40 -5.05
C ALA A 190 -7.18 2.86 -5.11
N SER A 191 -5.96 2.40 -5.45
CA SER A 191 -5.55 0.99 -5.31
C SER A 191 -5.06 0.59 -3.92
N ASP A 192 -4.90 1.53 -2.98
CA ASP A 192 -4.46 1.27 -1.61
C ASP A 192 -5.49 0.45 -0.81
N GLY A 193 -5.03 -0.31 0.18
CA GLY A 193 -5.87 -1.13 1.04
C GLY A 193 -6.55 -2.32 0.34
N TYR A 194 -7.52 -2.94 1.00
CA TYR A 194 -8.31 -4.05 0.45
C TYR A 194 -9.71 -4.13 1.07
N PHE A 195 -10.64 -4.79 0.36
CA PHE A 195 -11.93 -5.19 0.90
C PHE A 195 -11.99 -6.71 1.00
N LEU A 196 -12.62 -7.23 2.05
CA LEU A 196 -12.69 -8.65 2.31
C LEU A 196 -14.02 -9.06 2.94
N VAL A 197 -14.54 -10.21 2.52
CA VAL A 197 -15.63 -10.92 3.19
C VAL A 197 -15.32 -12.42 3.29
N ARG A 198 -15.62 -13.03 4.44
CA ARG A 198 -15.44 -14.46 4.67
C ARG A 198 -16.43 -15.26 3.82
N ARG A 199 -15.97 -16.36 3.22
CA ARG A 199 -16.78 -17.29 2.41
C ARG A 199 -16.35 -18.73 2.70
N GLY A 200 -17.25 -19.50 3.31
CA GLY A 200 -16.97 -20.89 3.68
C GLY A 200 -15.71 -20.99 4.55
N GLY A 201 -14.79 -21.89 4.18
CA GLY A 201 -13.49 -22.04 4.83
C GLY A 201 -12.41 -21.02 4.41
N GLY A 202 -12.75 -20.03 3.60
CA GLY A 202 -11.82 -19.02 3.09
C GLY A 202 -12.43 -17.63 3.06
N PHE A 203 -11.97 -16.77 2.15
CA PHE A 203 -12.47 -15.40 2.01
C PHE A 203 -12.29 -14.82 0.61
N LEU A 204 -13.23 -13.97 0.22
CA LEU A 204 -13.11 -13.13 -0.97
C LEU A 204 -12.34 -11.87 -0.61
N ILE A 205 -11.40 -11.47 -1.44
CA ILE A 205 -10.60 -10.26 -1.25
C ILE A 205 -10.36 -9.57 -2.59
N THR A 206 -10.29 -8.23 -2.59
CA THR A 206 -9.80 -7.49 -3.74
C THR A 206 -8.38 -7.92 -4.11
N ALA A 207 -8.11 -8.13 -5.39
CA ALA A 207 -6.79 -8.48 -5.90
C ALA A 207 -5.78 -7.33 -5.70
N THR A 208 -4.50 -7.65 -5.75
CA THR A 208 -3.45 -6.63 -5.65
C THR A 208 -3.57 -5.58 -6.77
N LYS A 209 -3.25 -4.33 -6.45
CA LYS A 209 -3.37 -3.15 -7.33
C LYS A 209 -4.74 -2.98 -7.98
N THR A 210 -5.80 -3.44 -7.30
CA THR A 210 -7.18 -3.18 -7.73
C THR A 210 -7.60 -1.78 -7.31
N TYR A 211 -7.92 -0.95 -8.30
CA TYR A 211 -8.56 0.35 -8.10
C TYR A 211 -9.95 0.16 -7.51
N LYS A 212 -10.23 0.88 -6.42
CA LYS A 212 -11.46 0.77 -5.63
C LYS A 212 -12.44 1.91 -5.92
N ASP A 213 -12.04 2.90 -6.71
CA ASP A 213 -12.86 3.93 -7.33
C ASP A 213 -13.40 3.40 -8.67
N GLY A 214 -14.61 2.82 -8.65
CA GLY A 214 -15.12 2.07 -9.82
C GLY A 214 -14.56 0.65 -9.89
N LEU A 215 -14.62 -0.07 -8.77
CA LEU A 215 -14.10 -1.42 -8.60
C LEU A 215 -14.57 -2.40 -9.70
N ASP A 216 -13.61 -2.95 -10.45
CA ASP A 216 -13.86 -4.10 -11.34
C ASP A 216 -14.00 -5.39 -10.52
N LEU A 217 -15.22 -5.91 -10.42
CA LEU A 217 -15.53 -7.10 -9.64
C LEU A 217 -14.86 -8.39 -10.16
N ARG A 218 -14.35 -8.41 -11.40
CA ARG A 218 -13.52 -9.52 -11.89
C ARG A 218 -12.17 -9.59 -11.16
N ARG A 219 -11.77 -8.50 -10.49
CA ARG A 219 -10.58 -8.43 -9.65
C ARG A 219 -10.85 -8.86 -8.21
N ILE A 220 -11.92 -9.60 -7.93
CA ILE A 220 -12.08 -10.31 -6.65
C ILE A 220 -11.47 -11.69 -6.75
N SER A 221 -10.58 -12.01 -5.82
CA SER A 221 -9.97 -13.33 -5.67
C SER A 221 -10.59 -14.06 -4.49
N TRP A 222 -10.76 -15.37 -4.60
CA TRP A 222 -11.16 -16.21 -3.48
C TRP A 222 -9.93 -16.91 -2.91
N VAL A 223 -9.47 -16.48 -1.74
CA VAL A 223 -8.44 -17.21 -0.98
C VAL A 223 -9.10 -18.41 -0.31
N THR A 224 -8.68 -19.60 -0.71
CA THR A 224 -9.23 -20.89 -0.25
C THR A 224 -8.42 -21.52 0.86
N GLY A 225 -7.19 -21.04 1.09
CA GLY A 225 -6.38 -21.46 2.22
C GLY A 225 -5.02 -20.76 2.27
N TYR A 226 -4.39 -20.87 3.44
CA TYR A 226 -3.07 -20.32 3.71
C TYR A 226 -2.21 -21.40 4.37
N ASP A 227 -1.02 -21.64 3.83
CA ASP A 227 0.01 -22.49 4.43
C ASP A 227 1.08 -21.57 5.06
N ARG A 228 1.03 -21.49 6.38
CA ARG A 228 1.90 -20.61 7.15
C ARG A 228 3.37 -21.03 7.12
N ALA A 229 3.66 -22.33 7.04
CA ALA A 229 5.04 -22.82 7.04
C ALA A 229 5.76 -22.47 5.74
N ARG A 230 5.02 -22.49 4.62
CA ARG A 230 5.54 -22.15 3.29
C ARG A 230 5.28 -20.70 2.88
N ASN A 231 4.64 -19.90 3.74
CA ASN A 231 4.08 -18.58 3.43
C ASN A 231 3.34 -18.58 2.06
N ALA A 232 2.41 -19.52 1.89
CA ALA A 232 1.76 -19.76 0.60
C ALA A 232 0.24 -19.53 0.66
N ILE A 233 -0.28 -18.76 -0.29
CA ILE A 233 -1.71 -18.46 -0.44
C ILE A 233 -2.26 -19.29 -1.60
N ARG A 234 -3.26 -20.12 -1.31
CA ARG A 234 -4.05 -20.84 -2.31
C ARG A 234 -5.27 -20.01 -2.67
N TYR A 235 -5.52 -19.81 -3.96
CA TYR A 235 -6.61 -18.94 -4.40
C TYR A 235 -7.24 -19.35 -5.74
N VAL A 236 -8.50 -18.96 -5.95
CA VAL A 236 -9.22 -19.00 -7.22
C VAL A 236 -9.46 -17.57 -7.69
N GLY A 237 -9.34 -17.32 -8.99
CA GLY A 237 -9.53 -16.00 -9.61
C GLY A 237 -8.49 -15.70 -10.69
N ASP A 238 -8.71 -14.65 -11.46
CA ASP A 238 -7.83 -14.29 -12.59
C ASP A 238 -6.63 -13.45 -12.19
N PHE A 239 -6.66 -12.87 -10.98
CA PHE A 239 -5.62 -11.99 -10.47
C PHE A 239 -5.10 -12.48 -9.12
N LEU A 240 -3.88 -12.07 -8.78
CA LEU A 240 -3.30 -12.33 -7.48
C LEU A 240 -4.14 -11.66 -6.37
N PRO A 241 -4.41 -12.34 -5.24
CA PRO A 241 -5.01 -11.72 -4.08
C PRO A 241 -4.23 -10.48 -3.62
N SER A 242 -4.83 -9.65 -2.75
CA SER A 242 -4.13 -8.50 -2.15
C SER A 242 -2.72 -8.87 -1.69
N SER A 243 -1.78 -7.92 -1.74
CA SER A 243 -0.46 -8.09 -1.09
C SER A 243 -0.59 -8.43 0.39
N ASP A 244 -1.70 -8.01 0.99
CA ASP A 244 -1.98 -8.11 2.42
C ASP A 244 -2.82 -9.37 2.76
N ALA A 245 -2.91 -10.31 1.81
CA ALA A 245 -3.71 -11.53 1.99
C ALA A 245 -3.15 -12.45 3.09
N VAL A 246 -1.85 -12.38 3.38
CA VAL A 246 -1.21 -13.19 4.43
C VAL A 246 -1.70 -12.77 5.81
N GLU A 247 -1.59 -11.48 6.15
CA GLU A 247 -2.06 -10.95 7.41
C GLU A 247 -3.58 -11.07 7.54
N ALA A 248 -4.34 -10.92 6.45
CA ALA A 248 -5.77 -11.17 6.45
C ALA A 248 -6.11 -12.64 6.74
N ALA A 249 -5.37 -13.60 6.16
CA ALA A 249 -5.59 -15.02 6.42
C ALA A 249 -5.32 -15.38 7.88
N VAL A 250 -4.20 -14.90 8.44
CA VAL A 250 -3.85 -15.11 9.86
C VAL A 250 -4.89 -14.48 10.78
N LEU A 251 -5.33 -13.25 10.47
CA LEU A 251 -6.39 -12.58 11.22
C LEU A 251 -7.67 -13.43 11.26
N LEU A 252 -8.13 -13.91 10.11
CA LEU A 252 -9.37 -14.69 10.02
C LEU A 252 -9.23 -16.11 10.62
N GLU A 253 -8.04 -16.69 10.61
CA GLU A 253 -7.76 -17.96 11.29
C GLU A 253 -7.91 -17.79 12.81
N ARG A 254 -7.28 -16.74 13.38
CA ARG A 254 -7.34 -16.46 14.81
C ARG A 254 -8.70 -15.92 15.27
N ARG A 255 -9.43 -15.25 14.38
CA ARG A 255 -10.70 -14.55 14.67
C ARG A 255 -11.83 -15.07 13.79
N ALA A 256 -12.33 -16.27 14.12
CA ALA A 256 -13.43 -16.91 13.40
C ALA A 256 -14.73 -16.07 13.38
N ASP A 257 -14.89 -15.18 14.36
CA ASP A 257 -16.02 -14.26 14.48
C ASP A 257 -15.96 -13.07 13.51
N VAL A 258 -14.77 -12.69 13.04
CA VAL A 258 -14.59 -11.64 12.01
C VAL A 258 -14.97 -12.22 10.64
N THR A 259 -15.90 -11.54 9.97
CA THR A 259 -16.49 -12.00 8.70
C THR A 259 -16.45 -10.95 7.59
N ALA A 260 -16.13 -9.69 7.89
CA ALA A 260 -15.87 -8.64 6.90
C ALA A 260 -14.73 -7.73 7.39
N VAL A 261 -13.89 -7.29 6.47
CA VAL A 261 -12.76 -6.38 6.74
C VAL A 261 -12.65 -5.35 5.62
N ILE A 262 -12.40 -4.10 5.99
CA ILE A 262 -12.03 -3.02 5.07
C ILE A 262 -10.72 -2.43 5.58
N HIS A 263 -9.67 -2.53 4.78
CA HIS A 263 -8.38 -1.88 5.04
C HIS A 263 -8.28 -0.59 4.21
N THR A 264 -8.00 0.53 4.86
CA THR A 264 -7.89 1.87 4.26
C THR A 264 -6.51 2.48 4.52
N HIS A 265 -6.18 3.52 3.75
CA HIS A 265 -4.96 4.31 3.92
C HIS A 265 -5.33 5.80 4.08
N ALA A 266 -6.33 6.13 4.90
CA ALA A 266 -6.83 7.49 5.02
C ALA A 266 -5.98 8.32 6.01
N SER A 267 -4.69 8.47 5.68
CA SER A 267 -3.63 8.93 6.60
C SER A 267 -3.94 10.24 7.33
N ASP A 268 -4.43 11.27 6.64
CA ASP A 268 -4.72 12.57 7.29
C ASP A 268 -5.96 12.50 8.19
N ARG A 269 -6.83 11.53 7.92
CA ARG A 269 -8.08 11.34 8.64
C ARG A 269 -7.84 10.56 9.94
N TRP A 270 -7.05 9.48 9.87
CA TRP A 270 -6.82 8.59 11.01
C TRP A 270 -5.33 8.34 11.30
N THR A 271 -4.59 7.60 10.47
CA THR A 271 -3.24 7.10 10.82
C THR A 271 -2.27 8.15 11.37
N ARG A 272 -2.27 9.36 10.81
CA ARG A 272 -1.39 10.46 11.22
C ARG A 272 -2.15 11.64 11.83
N ASN A 273 -3.38 11.39 12.28
CA ASN A 273 -4.18 12.38 12.96
C ASN A 273 -3.99 12.22 14.48
N ALA A 274 -3.44 13.25 15.13
CA ALA A 274 -3.18 13.24 16.57
C ALA A 274 -4.43 12.92 17.42
N ALA A 275 -5.64 13.26 16.93
CA ALA A 275 -6.89 12.93 17.61
C ALA A 275 -7.17 11.42 17.69
N TYR A 276 -6.47 10.61 16.88
CA TYR A 276 -6.61 9.16 16.83
C TYR A 276 -5.34 8.43 17.31
N ALA A 277 -4.40 9.12 17.96
CA ALA A 277 -3.13 8.52 18.40
C ALA A 277 -3.34 7.28 19.30
N GLU A 278 -4.36 7.28 20.16
CA GLU A 278 -4.72 6.14 21.03
C GLU A 278 -5.28 4.90 20.28
N TRP A 279 -5.62 5.07 19.00
CA TRP A 279 -6.09 4.00 18.11
C TRP A 279 -4.94 3.36 17.33
N CYS A 280 -3.75 3.96 17.37
CA CYS A 280 -2.50 3.38 16.87
C CYS A 280 -2.01 2.31 17.85
N ARG A 281 -2.44 1.07 17.62
CA ARG A 281 -2.17 -0.06 18.54
C ARG A 281 -1.37 -1.19 17.91
N VAL A 282 -1.10 -1.10 16.61
CA VAL A 282 -0.21 -2.01 15.91
C VAL A 282 1.04 -1.21 15.53
N PRO A 283 2.22 -1.54 16.08
CA PRO A 283 3.46 -0.81 15.81
C PRO A 283 3.91 -0.97 14.35
N GLU A 284 4.90 -0.19 13.94
CA GLU A 284 5.53 -0.32 12.62
C GLU A 284 6.07 -1.75 12.43
N MET A 285 5.52 -2.48 11.45
CA MET A 285 5.87 -3.87 11.15
C MET A 285 5.90 -4.13 9.64
N PRO A 286 6.74 -5.06 9.16
CA PRO A 286 6.67 -5.52 7.78
C PRO A 286 5.30 -6.09 7.46
N TYR A 287 4.66 -5.55 6.43
CA TYR A 287 3.38 -6.05 5.92
C TYR A 287 3.57 -7.18 4.89
N GLY A 288 2.51 -7.91 4.58
CA GLY A 288 2.59 -9.11 3.75
C GLY A 288 3.26 -10.29 4.47
N GLU A 289 3.34 -10.23 5.80
CA GLU A 289 4.03 -11.20 6.65
C GLU A 289 3.11 -11.68 7.78
N PRO A 290 3.27 -12.93 8.28
CA PRO A 290 2.31 -13.54 9.20
C PRO A 290 2.26 -12.87 10.57
N ALA A 291 3.38 -12.31 11.01
CA ALA A 291 3.53 -11.65 12.30
C ALA A 291 2.61 -10.43 12.44
N LEU A 292 2.40 -9.67 11.35
CA LEU A 292 1.47 -8.54 11.35
C LEU A 292 0.03 -9.02 11.58
N GLY A 293 -0.37 -10.13 10.96
CA GLY A 293 -1.69 -10.74 11.18
C GLY A 293 -1.90 -11.22 12.62
N ASP A 294 -0.85 -11.73 13.27
CA ASP A 294 -0.91 -12.13 14.69
C ASP A 294 -1.20 -10.90 15.56
N VAL A 295 -0.39 -9.85 15.43
CA VAL A 295 -0.55 -8.61 16.22
C VAL A 295 -1.89 -7.94 15.94
N LEU A 296 -2.33 -7.86 14.68
CA LEU A 296 -3.66 -7.36 14.32
C LEU A 296 -4.77 -8.12 15.05
N SER A 297 -4.68 -9.45 15.08
CA SER A 297 -5.71 -10.29 15.70
C SER A 297 -5.83 -10.06 17.22
N GLU A 298 -4.72 -9.74 17.89
CA GLU A 298 -4.65 -9.45 19.32
C GLU A 298 -5.27 -8.09 19.64
N GLN A 299 -5.15 -7.10 18.75
CA GLN A 299 -5.70 -5.77 18.97
C GLN A 299 -7.21 -5.65 18.75
N ILE A 300 -7.86 -6.67 18.16
CA ILE A 300 -9.30 -6.67 17.91
C ILE A 300 -10.06 -7.06 19.20
N THR A 301 -10.13 -6.15 20.17
CA THR A 301 -10.67 -6.46 21.51
C THR A 301 -12.16 -6.20 21.66
N ALA A 302 -12.73 -5.23 20.95
CA ALA A 302 -14.12 -4.79 21.12
C ALA A 302 -15.15 -5.83 20.65
N GLU A 303 -16.32 -5.88 21.28
CA GLU A 303 -17.47 -6.61 20.71
C GLU A 303 -18.03 -5.85 19.49
N GLY A 304 -18.44 -6.58 18.44
CA GLY A 304 -19.04 -5.97 17.24
C GLY A 304 -18.02 -5.36 16.26
N GLU A 305 -18.44 -4.27 15.60
CA GLU A 305 -17.64 -3.52 14.62
C GLU A 305 -16.61 -2.60 15.31
N GLY A 306 -15.45 -2.44 14.68
CA GLY A 306 -14.41 -1.56 15.18
C GLY A 306 -13.31 -1.33 14.14
N PHE A 307 -12.31 -0.55 14.53
CA PHE A 307 -11.10 -0.41 13.74
C PHE A 307 -9.87 -0.21 14.62
N VAL A 308 -8.72 -0.50 14.04
CA VAL A 308 -7.41 -0.27 14.64
C VAL A 308 -6.51 0.40 13.60
N ILE A 309 -5.58 1.21 14.07
CA ILE A 309 -4.58 1.86 13.23
C ILE A 309 -3.26 1.09 13.35
N MET A 310 -2.68 0.78 12.19
CA MET A 310 -1.32 0.30 12.02
C MET A 310 -0.39 1.48 11.77
N GLU A 311 0.58 1.66 12.65
CA GLU A 311 1.52 2.78 12.61
C GLU A 311 2.21 2.87 11.24
N GLU A 312 2.21 4.07 10.66
CA GLU A 312 2.78 4.38 9.35
C GLU A 312 2.25 3.58 8.14
N HIS A 313 1.21 2.76 8.33
CA HIS A 313 0.65 1.89 7.31
C HIS A 313 -0.79 2.25 6.94
N GLY A 314 -1.75 2.15 7.86
CA GLY A 314 -3.16 2.39 7.54
C GLY A 314 -4.12 1.85 8.59
N GLU A 315 -5.40 1.83 8.27
CA GLU A 315 -6.46 1.45 9.20
C GLU A 315 -7.11 0.13 8.78
N VAL A 316 -7.42 -0.74 9.75
CA VAL A 316 -8.14 -1.99 9.51
C VAL A 316 -9.46 -1.94 10.26
N PHE A 317 -10.56 -1.85 9.52
CA PHE A 317 -11.92 -1.92 10.02
C PHE A 317 -12.44 -3.35 9.92
N TRP A 318 -13.18 -3.82 10.92
CA TRP A 318 -13.76 -5.17 10.93
C TRP A 318 -15.23 -5.17 11.30
N GLY A 319 -15.95 -6.17 10.80
CA GLY A 319 -17.30 -6.53 11.23
C GLY A 319 -17.36 -8.00 11.63
N ARG A 320 -18.27 -8.34 12.56
CA ARG A 320 -18.37 -9.68 13.14
C ARG A 320 -19.73 -10.33 12.91
N GLY A 321 -19.74 -11.65 12.77
CA GLY A 321 -20.96 -12.45 12.73
C GLY A 321 -21.82 -12.25 11.47
N PRO A 322 -23.10 -12.68 11.52
CA PRO A 322 -24.03 -12.51 10.40
C PRO A 322 -24.30 -11.03 10.12
N ALA A 323 -24.32 -10.62 8.85
CA ALA A 323 -24.58 -9.22 8.44
C ALA A 323 -23.47 -8.21 8.82
N ALA A 324 -22.27 -8.71 9.15
CA ALA A 324 -21.08 -7.89 9.35
C ALA A 324 -20.74 -7.00 8.16
N ASP A 325 -20.95 -7.48 6.94
CA ASP A 325 -20.74 -6.74 5.70
C ASP A 325 -21.53 -5.42 5.69
N THR A 326 -22.82 -5.46 6.00
CA THR A 326 -23.66 -4.24 6.06
C THR A 326 -23.30 -3.37 7.27
N ARG A 327 -23.18 -3.96 8.47
CA ARG A 327 -22.88 -3.17 9.67
C ARG A 327 -21.52 -2.51 9.64
N LEU A 328 -20.52 -3.15 9.02
CA LEU A 328 -19.20 -2.59 8.80
C LEU A 328 -19.25 -1.35 7.90
N LEU A 329 -20.05 -1.37 6.84
CA LEU A 329 -20.25 -0.21 5.97
C LEU A 329 -20.91 0.94 6.75
N ASP A 330 -21.97 0.67 7.52
CA ASP A 330 -22.62 1.68 8.35
C ASP A 330 -21.66 2.25 9.41
N PHE A 331 -20.83 1.39 10.00
CA PHE A 331 -19.81 1.79 10.98
C PHE A 331 -18.75 2.69 10.34
N LEU A 332 -18.23 2.30 9.18
CA LEU A 332 -17.25 3.09 8.43
C LEU A 332 -17.82 4.46 8.07
N ALA A 333 -19.09 4.54 7.64
CA ALA A 333 -19.75 5.81 7.31
C ALA A 333 -19.79 6.75 8.52
N ARG A 334 -20.19 6.24 9.70
CA ARG A 334 -20.17 7.01 10.95
C ARG A 334 -18.76 7.46 11.35
N CYS A 335 -17.74 6.62 11.13
CA CYS A 335 -16.35 7.01 11.37
C CYS A 335 -15.92 8.15 10.43
N CYS A 336 -16.27 8.08 9.16
CA CYS A 336 -16.03 9.14 8.18
C CYS A 336 -16.68 10.46 8.60
N GLU A 337 -17.96 10.43 8.98
CA GLU A 337 -18.70 11.61 9.46
C GLU A 337 -18.05 12.24 10.69
N ARG A 338 -17.71 11.44 11.70
CA ARG A 338 -17.09 11.91 12.96
C ARG A 338 -15.71 12.53 12.75
N SER A 339 -14.94 11.98 11.81
CA SER A 339 -13.60 12.49 11.51
C SER A 339 -13.60 13.82 10.74
N GLY A 340 -14.77 14.26 10.25
CA GLY A 340 -14.92 15.47 9.46
C GLY A 340 -14.40 15.34 8.01
N PRO A 341 -14.54 16.40 7.20
CA PRO A 341 -13.94 16.47 5.88
C PRO A 341 -12.41 16.40 5.99
N ARG A 342 -11.75 15.96 4.92
CA ARG A 342 -10.30 15.99 4.88
C ARG A 342 -9.85 17.45 4.97
N LYS A 343 -8.76 17.75 5.68
CA LYS A 343 -8.19 19.11 5.71
C LYS A 343 -7.89 19.68 4.31
N GLN A 344 -7.85 18.84 3.27
CA GLN A 344 -7.61 19.20 1.87
C GLN A 344 -8.88 19.49 1.04
N ASP A 345 -10.09 19.29 1.57
CA ASP A 345 -11.34 19.57 0.82
C ASP A 345 -11.59 21.07 0.58
N GLY A 346 -10.64 21.94 0.97
CA GLY A 346 -10.62 23.38 0.70
C GLY A 346 -9.91 23.79 -0.60
N LEU A 347 -9.31 22.86 -1.35
CA LEU A 347 -8.83 23.13 -2.71
C LEU A 347 -9.95 22.81 -3.70
N PRO A 348 -10.35 23.76 -4.58
CA PRO A 348 -11.38 23.49 -5.56
C PRO A 348 -10.95 22.32 -6.44
N ARG A 349 -11.76 21.26 -6.47
CA ARG A 349 -11.68 20.27 -7.56
C ARG A 349 -12.02 21.04 -8.84
N GLU A 350 -11.04 21.36 -9.65
CA GLU A 350 -11.33 21.76 -11.03
C GLU A 350 -12.09 20.59 -11.66
N ALA A 351 -13.32 20.89 -12.08
CA ALA A 351 -14.15 19.93 -12.81
C ALA A 351 -13.43 19.56 -14.13
N PRO A 352 -13.57 18.31 -14.60
CA PRO A 352 -12.86 17.81 -15.78
C PRO A 352 -13.14 18.59 -17.06
#